data_AF-A0A178WWD3-F1
#
_entry.id   AF-A0A178WWD3-F1
#
_cell.length_a   1.000
_cell.length_b   1.000
_cell.length_c   1.000
_cell.angle_alpha   90.00
_cell.angle_beta   90.00
_cell.angle_gamma   90.00
#
_symmetry.space_group_name_H-M   'P 1'
#
loop_
_entity.id
_entity.type
_entity.pdbx_description
1 polymer ?
#
loop_
_entity_poly.entity_id
_entity_poly.type
_entity_poly.pdbx_seq_one_letter_code
_entity_poly.pdbx_strand_id
1 'polypeptide(L)'
;MSTDKPTAARAYLARVRTALADLPANEIEELLEDVRPQLAEMETELGAAARVEDLVARLGTPECYAAELRVSGGYPPAPEAPQTAAEVLPAAKPGRVGPRLALWGLLFCAAGTALVAFSTAVRFDVEMLVGMLVLAPVFAVSVAFLLLRGVDAMRELPEVVRAKAMVKSMRDDRSADRALTYLNSLKPAWWVVCGFALLAFGLLLMIRNLHAVLLLPVLLVGAGLVMWAGPRTKADGRMLWIAVPVSAFVVGSAFGGLGAAVNLVRDRTYSSNSAPMYASSTYEDVHGNEALRYGTHELSNLYVFDANGKPLEDVYLYDDRGRPLAITRYGCEKDTGTSQMTGQDNHFPRPKVVEGVQDDHGNVNGYNGYRGYCREDAGVPFAAVIPKASATSVPPPR
;
A
#
# COMPACT_ATOMS: atom_id res chain seq x y z
N MET A 1 29.92 -53.24 -1.35
CA MET A 1 30.56 -52.61 -0.19
C MET A 1 29.47 -51.90 0.59
N SER A 2 28.96 -52.52 1.65
CA SER A 2 27.93 -51.90 2.50
C SER A 2 28.58 -50.75 3.27
N THR A 3 28.16 -49.53 3.00
CA THR A 3 28.43 -48.36 3.85
C THR A 3 27.71 -48.59 5.17
N ASP A 4 28.40 -49.22 6.11
CA ASP A 4 27.93 -49.43 7.47
C ASP A 4 27.84 -48.06 8.14
N LYS A 5 26.61 -47.55 8.32
CA LYS A 5 26.39 -46.30 9.05
C LYS A 5 26.91 -46.50 10.47
N PRO A 6 27.68 -45.55 11.05
CA PRO A 6 28.06 -45.66 12.45
C PRO A 6 26.79 -45.70 13.31
N THR A 7 26.69 -46.72 14.15
CA THR A 7 25.56 -46.92 15.08
C THR A 7 25.44 -45.73 16.04
N ALA A 8 24.24 -45.47 16.56
CA ALA A 8 24.01 -44.31 17.43
C ALA A 8 24.85 -44.39 18.71
N ALA A 9 25.01 -45.60 19.27
CA ALA A 9 25.88 -45.84 20.41
C ALA A 9 27.35 -45.53 20.11
N ARG A 10 27.86 -45.89 18.93
CA ARG A 10 29.25 -45.58 18.52
C ARG A 10 29.48 -44.07 18.38
N ALA A 11 28.52 -43.36 17.80
CA ALA A 11 28.61 -41.91 17.65
C ALA A 11 28.55 -41.18 19.02
N TYR A 12 27.71 -41.66 19.94
CA TYR A 12 27.64 -41.13 21.31
C TYR A 12 28.95 -41.41 22.08
N LEU A 13 29.45 -42.66 22.05
CA LEU A 13 30.72 -43.05 22.68
C LEU A 13 31.93 -42.27 22.18
N ALA A 14 31.99 -41.98 20.87
CA ALA A 14 33.08 -41.18 20.31
C ALA A 14 33.12 -39.77 20.93
N ARG A 15 31.96 -39.17 21.20
CA ARG A 15 31.86 -37.85 21.86
C ARG A 15 32.20 -37.94 23.35
N VAL A 16 31.76 -38.99 24.05
CA VAL A 16 32.17 -39.24 25.45
C VAL A 16 33.68 -39.41 25.56
N ARG A 17 34.29 -40.21 24.69
CA ARG A 17 35.75 -40.41 24.63
C ARG A 17 36.50 -39.10 24.36
N THR A 18 35.98 -38.27 23.46
CA THR A 18 36.55 -36.95 23.17
C THR A 18 36.46 -36.04 24.39
N ALA A 19 35.33 -36.07 25.09
CA ALA A 19 35.13 -35.29 26.30
C ALA A 19 36.06 -35.72 27.44
N LEU A 20 36.48 -36.99 27.51
CA LEU A 20 37.40 -37.56 28.50
C LEU A 20 38.90 -37.53 28.09
N ALA A 21 39.25 -36.89 26.98
CA ALA A 21 40.59 -36.97 26.37
C ALA A 21 41.73 -36.35 27.21
N ASP A 22 41.39 -35.66 28.30
CA ASP A 22 42.31 -35.13 29.31
C ASP A 22 42.85 -36.21 30.27
N LEU A 23 42.15 -37.33 30.42
CA LEU A 23 42.56 -38.47 31.23
C LEU A 23 43.57 -39.36 30.48
N PRO A 24 44.45 -40.09 31.18
CA PRO A 24 45.35 -41.04 30.54
C PRO A 24 44.56 -42.17 29.87
N ALA A 25 45.06 -42.65 28.73
CA ALA A 25 44.31 -43.54 27.84
C ALA A 25 43.87 -44.87 28.48
N ASN A 26 44.60 -45.36 29.49
CA ASN A 26 44.25 -46.53 30.27
C ASN A 26 43.00 -46.32 31.15
N GLU A 27 42.88 -45.16 31.79
CA GLU A 27 41.73 -44.82 32.64
C GLU A 27 40.46 -44.58 31.81
N ILE A 28 40.61 -43.97 30.62
CA ILE A 28 39.50 -43.81 29.68
C ILE A 28 38.95 -45.17 29.23
N GLU A 29 39.83 -46.13 28.94
CA GLU A 29 39.40 -47.44 28.46
C GLU A 29 38.67 -48.24 29.55
N GLU A 30 39.14 -48.16 30.80
CA GLU A 30 38.48 -48.76 31.97
C GLU A 30 37.07 -48.17 32.18
N LEU A 31 36.93 -46.83 32.17
CA LEU A 31 35.63 -46.17 32.29
C LEU A 31 34.67 -46.53 31.14
N LEU A 32 35.19 -46.68 29.92
CA LEU A 32 34.37 -47.01 28.76
C LEU A 32 34.02 -48.50 28.67
N GLU A 33 34.75 -49.38 29.35
CA GLU A 33 34.48 -50.82 29.40
C GLU A 33 33.09 -51.09 30.01
N ASP A 34 32.75 -50.38 31.09
CA ASP A 34 31.46 -50.50 31.78
C ASP A 34 30.29 -49.83 31.01
N VAL A 35 30.57 -48.79 30.23
CA VAL A 35 29.54 -47.98 29.53
C VAL A 35 29.13 -48.59 28.18
N ARG A 36 30.08 -49.23 27.48
CA ARG A 36 29.83 -49.89 26.19
C ARG A 36 28.66 -50.88 26.20
N PRO A 37 28.55 -51.83 27.15
CA PRO A 37 27.43 -52.78 27.20
C PRO A 37 26.10 -52.07 27.49
N GLN A 38 26.07 -51.08 28.37
CA GLN A 38 24.85 -50.32 28.69
C GLN A 38 24.28 -49.59 27.47
N LEU A 39 25.15 -48.93 26.69
CA LEU A 39 24.72 -48.24 25.47
C LEU A 39 24.28 -49.21 24.36
N ALA A 40 24.89 -50.40 24.29
CA ALA A 40 24.47 -51.44 23.35
C ALA A 40 23.08 -51.99 23.71
N GLU A 41 22.80 -52.22 25.00
CA GLU A 41 21.46 -52.61 25.47
C GLU A 41 20.42 -51.52 25.15
N MET A 42 20.73 -50.26 25.42
CA MET A 42 19.82 -49.14 25.10
C MET A 42 19.56 -48.99 23.60
N GLU A 43 20.57 -49.26 22.76
CA GLU A 43 20.39 -49.27 21.31
C GLU A 43 19.48 -50.43 20.87
N THR A 44 19.58 -51.61 21.51
CA THR A 44 18.65 -52.71 21.25
C THR A 44 17.22 -52.41 21.70
N GLU A 45 17.02 -51.68 22.80
CA GLU A 45 15.71 -51.22 23.26
C GLU A 45 15.07 -50.21 22.29
N LEU A 46 15.88 -49.26 21.78
CA LEU A 46 15.42 -48.22 20.85
C LEU A 46 15.21 -48.74 19.42
N GLY A 47 15.79 -49.91 19.10
CA GLY A 47 15.64 -50.61 17.83
C GLY A 47 16.56 -50.09 16.72
N ALA A 48 16.47 -50.72 15.54
CA ALA A 48 17.40 -50.51 14.41
C ALA A 48 17.42 -49.08 13.80
N ALA A 49 16.52 -48.19 14.24
CA ALA A 49 16.44 -46.80 13.81
C ALA A 49 16.86 -45.80 14.90
N ALA A 50 17.44 -46.27 16.02
CA ALA A 50 17.92 -45.43 17.10
C ALA A 50 18.84 -44.32 16.57
N ARG A 51 18.60 -43.09 17.00
CA ARG A 51 19.48 -41.96 16.70
C ARG A 51 20.19 -41.45 17.95
N VAL A 52 21.24 -40.68 17.73
CA VAL A 52 22.01 -40.05 18.80
C VAL A 52 21.12 -39.13 19.64
N GLU A 53 20.14 -38.48 19.02
CA GLU A 53 19.18 -37.62 19.71
C GLU A 53 18.32 -38.38 20.72
N ASP A 54 17.98 -39.64 20.44
CA ASP A 54 17.18 -40.49 21.34
C ASP A 54 17.99 -40.89 22.59
N LEU A 55 19.30 -41.15 22.42
CA LEU A 55 20.22 -41.37 23.52
C LEU A 55 20.43 -40.08 24.34
N VAL A 56 20.54 -38.93 23.68
CA VAL A 56 20.66 -37.62 24.35
C VAL A 56 19.42 -37.28 25.17
N ALA A 57 18.23 -37.67 24.71
CA ALA A 57 16.99 -37.45 25.46
C ALA A 57 16.91 -38.27 26.76
N ARG A 58 17.55 -39.45 26.83
CA ARG A 58 17.56 -40.32 28.02
C ARG A 58 18.76 -40.09 28.95
N LEU A 59 19.95 -39.94 28.39
CA LEU A 59 21.23 -39.88 29.13
C LEU A 59 21.79 -38.46 29.27
N GLY A 60 21.16 -37.47 28.62
CA GLY A 60 21.74 -36.13 28.49
C GLY A 60 22.81 -36.07 27.40
N THR A 61 23.44 -34.90 27.26
CA THR A 61 24.49 -34.72 26.26
C THR A 61 25.72 -35.57 26.60
N PRO A 62 26.49 -36.07 25.60
CA PRO A 62 27.70 -36.87 25.84
C PRO A 62 28.71 -36.20 26.77
N GLU A 63 28.78 -34.87 26.73
CA GLU A 63 29.68 -34.07 27.56
C GLU A 63 29.20 -34.01 29.03
N CYS A 64 27.89 -33.96 29.25
CA CYS A 64 27.29 -34.02 30.59
C CYS A 64 27.47 -35.42 31.19
N TYR A 65 27.20 -36.46 30.40
CA TYR A 65 27.40 -37.85 30.79
C TYR A 65 28.87 -38.16 31.09
N ALA A 66 29.81 -37.61 30.32
CA ALA A 66 31.25 -37.70 30.62
C ALA A 66 31.65 -36.99 31.93
N ALA A 67 30.96 -35.90 32.30
CA ALA A 67 31.18 -35.24 33.58
C ALA A 67 30.64 -36.08 34.74
N GLU A 68 29.49 -36.73 34.58
CA GLU A 68 28.95 -37.69 35.57
C GLU A 68 29.89 -38.89 35.75
N LEU A 69 30.40 -39.46 34.65
CA LEU A 69 31.40 -40.54 34.68
C LEU A 69 32.66 -40.15 35.45
N ARG A 70 33.14 -38.90 35.30
CA ARG A 70 34.29 -38.40 36.07
C ARG A 70 34.00 -38.34 37.57
N VAL A 71 32.83 -37.84 37.94
CA VAL A 71 32.41 -37.76 39.35
C VAL A 71 32.33 -39.17 39.95
N SER A 72 31.76 -40.14 39.21
CA SER A 72 31.70 -41.54 39.63
C SER A 72 33.08 -42.19 39.73
N GLY A 73 34.00 -41.86 38.82
CA GLY A 73 35.39 -42.33 38.84
C GLY A 73 36.31 -41.60 39.83
N GLY A 74 35.80 -40.63 40.59
CA GLY A 74 36.59 -39.84 41.54
C GLY A 74 37.59 -38.86 40.88
N TYR A 75 37.41 -38.57 39.59
CA TYR A 75 38.26 -37.65 38.85
C TYR A 75 37.86 -36.19 39.10
N PRO A 76 38.82 -35.25 39.07
CA PRO A 76 38.50 -33.84 39.14
C PRO A 76 37.61 -33.44 37.94
N PRO A 77 36.79 -32.37 38.09
CA PRO A 77 36.05 -31.85 36.94
C PRO A 77 37.02 -31.55 35.81
N ALA A 78 36.60 -31.81 34.58
CA ALA A 78 37.41 -31.52 33.40
C ALA A 78 37.97 -30.10 33.53
N PRO A 79 39.28 -29.87 33.31
CA PRO A 79 39.77 -28.52 33.17
C PRO A 79 38.89 -27.85 32.14
N GLU A 80 38.35 -26.66 32.43
CA GLU A 80 37.66 -25.86 31.42
C GLU A 80 38.60 -25.83 30.23
N ALA A 81 38.31 -26.65 29.21
CA ALA A 81 39.14 -26.69 28.02
C ALA A 81 39.23 -25.24 27.60
N PRO A 82 40.44 -24.66 27.39
CA PRO A 82 40.52 -23.36 26.78
C PRO A 82 39.73 -23.53 25.51
N GLN A 83 38.51 -22.97 25.51
CA GLN A 83 37.54 -23.09 24.44
C GLN A 83 38.40 -22.82 23.24
N THR A 84 38.67 -23.86 22.44
CA THR A 84 39.56 -23.72 21.31
C THR A 84 39.07 -22.46 20.65
N ALA A 85 39.96 -21.47 20.61
CA ALA A 85 39.79 -20.30 19.81
C ALA A 85 39.79 -20.80 18.36
N ALA A 86 38.75 -21.55 17.95
CA ALA A 86 37.93 -21.08 16.87
C ALA A 86 37.81 -19.59 17.17
N GLU A 87 38.52 -18.83 16.38
CA GLU A 87 38.38 -17.40 16.25
C GLU A 87 36.88 -17.14 15.99
N VAL A 88 36.08 -17.21 17.06
CA VAL A 88 34.85 -16.48 17.20
C VAL A 88 35.38 -15.07 17.30
N LEU A 89 35.68 -14.50 16.13
CA LEU A 89 35.59 -13.08 15.85
C LEU A 89 34.58 -12.54 16.86
N PRO A 90 35.01 -11.70 17.84
CA PRO A 90 34.23 -11.37 19.02
C PRO A 90 32.83 -11.09 18.53
N ALA A 91 31.86 -11.98 18.83
CA ALA A 91 30.61 -12.08 18.09
C ALA A 91 30.11 -10.66 17.87
N ALA A 92 30.31 -10.16 16.64
CA ALA A 92 30.36 -8.73 16.40
C ALA A 92 29.04 -8.19 16.94
N LYS A 93 29.10 -7.36 18.02
CA LYS A 93 27.92 -6.85 18.73
C LYS A 93 26.82 -6.70 17.70
N PRO A 94 25.76 -7.53 17.71
CA PRO A 94 24.92 -7.71 16.53
C PRO A 94 24.52 -6.33 16.06
N GLY A 95 25.03 -5.96 14.89
CA GLY A 95 24.99 -4.57 14.46
C GLY A 95 23.55 -4.11 14.48
N ARG A 96 23.23 -3.10 15.29
CA ARG A 96 21.85 -2.59 15.45
C ARG A 96 21.26 -2.08 14.13
N VAL A 97 22.11 -1.87 13.13
CA VAL A 97 21.77 -1.39 11.79
C VAL A 97 20.82 -2.38 11.08
N GLY A 98 21.09 -3.69 11.14
CA GLY A 98 20.24 -4.70 10.50
C GLY A 98 18.78 -4.70 11.01
N PRO A 99 18.53 -4.86 12.32
CA PRO A 99 17.18 -4.83 12.87
C PRO A 99 16.52 -3.44 12.75
N ARG A 100 17.29 -2.34 12.75
CA ARG A 100 16.75 -1.00 12.46
C ARG A 100 16.26 -0.88 11.02
N LEU A 101 17.06 -1.32 10.04
CA LEU A 101 16.65 -1.27 8.62
C LEU A 101 15.40 -2.11 8.38
N ALA A 102 15.29 -3.29 9.00
CA ALA A 102 14.10 -4.11 8.90
C ALA A 102 12.87 -3.46 9.59
N LEU A 103 13.05 -2.80 10.75
CA LEU A 103 11.99 -2.06 11.43
C LEU A 103 11.50 -0.87 10.59
N TRP A 104 12.42 -0.02 10.16
CA TRP A 104 12.11 1.16 9.34
C TRP A 104 11.59 0.78 7.96
N GLY A 105 12.08 -0.31 7.37
CA GLY A 105 11.55 -0.89 6.13
C GLY A 105 10.10 -1.34 6.26
N LEU A 106 9.75 -2.02 7.36
CA LEU A 106 8.35 -2.40 7.65
C LEU A 106 7.45 -1.20 7.91
N LEU A 107 7.93 -0.21 8.66
CA LEU A 107 7.19 1.04 8.91
C LEU A 107 6.97 1.81 7.61
N PHE A 108 7.98 1.90 6.76
CA PHE A 108 7.89 2.54 5.45
C PHE A 108 6.90 1.81 4.54
N CYS A 109 6.93 0.47 4.51
CA CYS A 109 5.96 -0.32 3.77
C CYS A 109 4.53 -0.11 4.31
N ALA A 110 4.33 -0.12 5.62
CA ALA A 110 3.01 0.10 6.22
C ALA A 110 2.46 1.51 5.95
N ALA A 111 3.31 2.54 6.02
CA ALA A 111 2.93 3.90 5.70
C ALA A 111 2.65 4.07 4.19
N GLY A 112 3.50 3.51 3.34
CA GLY A 112 3.34 3.52 1.89
C GLY A 112 2.06 2.80 1.45
N THR A 113 1.76 1.62 2.03
CA THR A 113 0.53 0.90 1.71
C THR A 113 -0.71 1.66 2.17
N ALA A 114 -0.68 2.27 3.36
CA ALA A 114 -1.78 3.11 3.84
C ALA A 114 -2.02 4.35 2.95
N LEU A 115 -0.96 5.00 2.47
CA LEU A 115 -1.04 6.17 1.60
C LEU A 115 -1.59 5.80 0.20
N VAL A 116 -1.11 4.69 -0.37
CA VAL A 116 -1.64 4.16 -1.64
C VAL A 116 -3.12 3.78 -1.49
N ALA A 117 -3.50 3.12 -0.38
CA ALA A 117 -4.89 2.79 -0.10
C ALA A 117 -5.78 4.04 0.01
N PHE A 118 -5.31 5.04 0.75
CA PHE A 118 -6.02 6.31 0.95
C PHE A 118 -6.20 7.06 -0.36
N SER A 119 -5.14 7.19 -1.16
CA SER A 119 -5.18 7.91 -2.44
C SER A 119 -6.07 7.19 -3.47
N THR A 120 -5.97 5.87 -3.56
CA THR A 120 -6.87 5.02 -4.37
C THR A 120 -8.33 5.20 -3.92
N ALA A 121 -8.58 5.23 -2.61
CA ALA A 121 -9.93 5.37 -2.07
C ALA A 121 -10.54 6.77 -2.30
N VAL A 122 -9.72 7.82 -2.31
CA VAL A 122 -10.18 9.20 -2.55
C VAL A 122 -10.40 9.47 -4.04
N ARG A 123 -9.50 8.96 -4.90
CA ARG A 123 -9.51 9.26 -6.34
C ARG A 123 -10.24 8.22 -7.19
N PHE A 124 -10.54 7.04 -6.64
CA PHE A 124 -11.09 5.88 -7.36
C PHE A 124 -10.26 5.44 -8.58
N ASP A 125 -8.96 5.75 -8.56
CA ASP A 125 -8.03 5.44 -9.65
C ASP A 125 -7.23 4.18 -9.34
N VAL A 126 -7.31 3.20 -10.24
CA VAL A 126 -6.70 1.88 -10.06
C VAL A 126 -5.20 1.90 -10.37
N GLU A 127 -4.70 2.89 -11.12
CA GLU A 127 -3.28 2.97 -11.47
C GLU A 127 -2.38 3.18 -10.24
N MET A 128 -2.91 3.82 -9.19
CA MET A 128 -2.17 4.04 -7.94
C MET A 128 -1.86 2.73 -7.19
N LEU A 129 -2.64 1.66 -7.38
CA LEU A 129 -2.35 0.35 -6.79
C LEU A 129 -1.06 -0.26 -7.33
N VAL A 130 -0.62 0.10 -8.55
CA VAL A 130 0.65 -0.35 -9.13
C VAL A 130 1.84 0.09 -8.28
N GLY A 131 1.72 1.20 -7.54
CA GLY A 131 2.72 1.67 -6.60
C GLY A 131 3.07 0.67 -5.48
N MET A 132 2.17 -0.27 -5.16
CA MET A 132 2.46 -1.34 -4.20
C MET A 132 3.54 -2.31 -4.67
N LEU A 133 3.72 -2.47 -5.97
CA LEU A 133 4.72 -3.37 -6.55
C LEU A 133 6.14 -2.91 -6.21
N VAL A 134 6.34 -1.60 -6.04
CA VAL A 134 7.60 -0.99 -5.59
C VAL A 134 7.88 -1.28 -4.10
N LEU A 135 6.83 -1.45 -3.28
CA LEU A 135 6.95 -1.76 -1.85
C LEU A 135 7.16 -3.26 -1.58
N ALA A 136 6.75 -4.13 -2.51
CA ALA A 136 6.87 -5.58 -2.39
C ALA A 136 8.30 -6.10 -2.11
N PRO A 137 9.38 -5.67 -2.80
CA PRO A 137 10.73 -6.15 -2.51
C PRO A 137 11.23 -5.72 -1.13
N VAL A 138 10.92 -4.49 -0.71
CA VAL A 138 11.30 -3.99 0.63
C VAL A 138 10.59 -4.77 1.72
N PHE A 139 9.31 -5.09 1.51
CA PHE A 139 8.52 -5.92 2.42
C PHE A 139 9.07 -7.35 2.48
N ALA A 140 9.35 -7.98 1.34
CA ALA A 140 9.89 -9.34 1.26
C ALA A 140 11.23 -9.48 1.99
N VAL A 141 12.15 -8.53 1.78
CA VAL A 141 13.46 -8.52 2.46
C VAL A 141 13.30 -8.33 3.98
N SER A 142 12.40 -7.45 4.41
CA SER A 142 12.15 -7.20 5.83
C SER A 142 11.50 -8.39 6.54
N VAL A 143 10.57 -9.08 5.87
CA VAL A 143 9.94 -10.30 6.39
C VAL A 143 10.92 -11.48 6.40
N ALA A 144 11.72 -11.65 5.34
CA ALA A 144 12.76 -12.67 5.29
C ALA A 144 13.78 -12.50 6.44
N PHE A 145 14.17 -11.25 6.73
CA PHE A 145 15.03 -10.94 7.87
C PHE A 145 14.42 -11.36 9.21
N LEU A 146 13.13 -11.09 9.43
CA LEU A 146 12.40 -11.49 10.64
C LEU A 146 12.26 -13.01 10.80
N LEU A 147 12.01 -13.72 9.70
CA LEU A 147 11.89 -15.17 9.71
C LEU A 147 13.24 -15.85 10.00
N LEU A 148 14.32 -15.32 9.43
CA LEU A 148 15.67 -15.89 9.55
C LEU A 148 16.38 -15.53 10.87
N ARG A 149 16.20 -14.31 11.39
CA ARG A 149 16.92 -13.83 12.59
C ARG A 149 16.06 -13.68 13.85
N GLY A 150 14.76 -13.92 13.75
CA GLY A 150 13.84 -13.80 14.88
C GLY A 150 13.51 -12.35 15.24
N VAL A 151 12.58 -12.19 16.20
CA VAL A 151 12.02 -10.88 16.59
C VAL A 151 12.77 -10.27 17.77
N ASP A 152 13.59 -11.06 18.46
CA ASP A 152 14.20 -10.65 19.73
C ASP A 152 15.22 -9.52 19.53
N ALA A 153 15.96 -9.53 18.41
CA ALA A 153 16.84 -8.43 18.01
C ALA A 153 16.11 -7.10 17.76
N MET A 154 14.83 -7.11 17.38
CA MET A 154 14.02 -5.88 17.27
C MET A 154 13.48 -5.43 18.63
N ARG A 155 13.13 -6.37 19.51
CA ARG A 155 12.58 -6.07 20.85
C ARG A 155 13.60 -5.39 21.75
N GLU A 156 14.88 -5.70 21.57
CA GLU A 156 16.00 -5.12 22.33
C GLU A 156 16.43 -3.72 21.83
N LEU A 157 15.84 -3.20 20.74
CA LEU A 157 16.14 -1.85 20.27
C LEU A 157 15.66 -0.80 21.28
N PRO A 158 16.48 0.23 21.58
CA PRO A 158 16.13 1.27 22.56
C PRO A 158 14.89 2.07 22.13
N GLU A 159 14.63 2.17 20.83
CA GLU A 159 13.43 2.80 20.25
C GLU A 159 12.15 2.02 20.61
N VAL A 160 12.19 0.68 20.51
CA VAL A 160 11.05 -0.20 20.82
C VAL A 160 10.82 -0.25 22.33
N VAL A 161 11.88 -0.29 23.12
CA VAL A 161 11.79 -0.23 24.60
C VAL A 161 11.18 1.10 25.06
N ARG A 162 11.61 2.22 24.46
CA ARG A 162 11.04 3.55 24.77
C ARG A 162 9.58 3.66 24.36
N ALA A 163 9.21 3.16 23.19
CA ALA A 163 7.81 3.10 22.75
C ALA A 163 6.96 2.23 23.68
N LYS A 164 7.46 1.07 24.11
CA LYS A 164 6.77 0.19 25.07
C LYS A 164 6.59 0.87 26.43
N ALA A 165 7.58 1.63 26.89
CA ALA A 165 7.48 2.40 28.13
C ALA A 165 6.43 3.53 28.03
N MET A 166 6.38 4.24 26.90
CA MET A 166 5.38 5.29 26.63
C MET A 166 3.96 4.72 26.53
N VAL A 167 3.79 3.57 25.88
CA VAL A 167 2.49 2.87 25.83
C VAL A 167 2.09 2.37 27.22
N LYS A 168 3.04 1.90 28.04
CA LYS A 168 2.78 1.50 29.42
C LYS A 168 2.35 2.68 30.28
N SER A 169 2.98 3.85 30.16
CA SER A 169 2.57 5.05 30.89
C SER A 169 1.19 5.56 30.47
N MET A 170 0.84 5.46 29.18
CA MET A 170 -0.53 5.74 28.73
C MET A 170 -1.56 4.72 29.22
N ARG A 171 -1.14 3.47 29.47
CA ARG A 171 -2.03 2.41 29.97
C ARG A 171 -2.36 2.57 31.46
N ASP A 172 -1.48 3.16 32.24
CA ASP A 172 -1.72 3.45 33.66
C ASP A 172 -2.79 4.55 33.86
N ASP A 173 -3.15 5.29 32.80
CA ASP A 173 -4.30 6.18 32.82
C ASP A 173 -5.62 5.39 32.88
N ARG A 174 -6.40 5.63 33.93
CA ARG A 174 -7.62 4.87 34.27
C ARG A 174 -8.70 4.89 33.19
N SER A 175 -8.71 5.92 32.35
CA SER A 175 -9.60 6.08 31.19
C SER A 175 -9.14 5.24 29.99
N ALA A 176 -7.83 5.16 29.76
CA ALA A 176 -7.23 4.37 28.69
C ALA A 176 -7.37 2.86 28.96
N ASP A 177 -7.22 2.40 30.21
CA ASP A 177 -7.37 0.99 30.55
C ASP A 177 -8.80 0.47 30.28
N ARG A 178 -9.82 1.30 30.54
CA ARG A 178 -11.22 0.96 30.26
C ARG A 178 -11.50 0.88 28.76
N ALA A 179 -11.00 1.85 27.98
CA ALA A 179 -11.12 1.84 26.53
C ALA A 179 -10.35 0.67 25.89
N LEU A 180 -9.16 0.34 26.40
CA LEU A 180 -8.35 -0.77 25.92
C LEU A 180 -8.94 -2.13 26.27
N THR A 181 -9.62 -2.26 27.41
CA THR A 181 -10.35 -3.48 27.77
C THR A 181 -11.52 -3.72 26.82
N TYR A 182 -12.22 -2.65 26.44
CA TYR A 182 -13.27 -2.70 25.42
C TYR A 182 -12.70 -3.02 24.02
N LEU A 183 -11.59 -2.39 23.62
CA LEU A 183 -10.92 -2.73 22.35
C LEU A 183 -10.36 -4.16 22.34
N ASN A 184 -9.89 -4.67 23.48
CA ASN A 184 -9.43 -6.05 23.63
C ASN A 184 -10.56 -7.06 23.45
N SER A 185 -11.79 -6.74 23.88
CA SER A 185 -12.94 -7.61 23.64
C SER A 185 -13.36 -7.63 22.17
N LEU A 186 -13.09 -6.56 21.41
CA LEU A 186 -13.29 -6.49 19.96
C LEU A 186 -12.17 -7.13 19.11
N LYS A 187 -11.02 -7.50 19.70
CA LYS A 187 -9.89 -8.11 18.96
C LYS A 187 -10.24 -9.30 18.06
N PRO A 188 -11.13 -10.23 18.44
CA PRO A 188 -11.51 -11.33 17.55
C PRO A 188 -12.33 -10.83 16.35
N ALA A 189 -13.22 -9.86 16.59
CA ALA A 189 -14.12 -9.30 15.58
C ALA A 189 -13.41 -8.33 14.61
N TRP A 190 -12.33 -7.68 15.04
CA TRP A 190 -11.55 -6.74 14.24
C TRP A 190 -11.07 -7.32 12.90
N TRP A 191 -10.65 -8.59 12.89
CA TRP A 191 -10.18 -9.25 11.67
C TRP A 191 -11.30 -9.51 10.67
N VAL A 192 -12.50 -9.83 11.17
CA VAL A 192 -13.71 -9.99 10.34
C VAL A 192 -14.12 -8.64 9.75
N VAL A 193 -14.08 -7.57 10.56
CA VAL A 193 -14.32 -6.20 10.10
C VAL A 193 -13.31 -5.81 9.02
N CYS A 194 -12.03 -6.14 9.19
CA CYS A 194 -11.01 -5.86 8.18
C CYS A 194 -11.25 -6.62 6.88
N GLY A 195 -11.58 -7.92 6.95
CA GLY A 195 -11.91 -8.73 5.79
C GLY A 195 -13.13 -8.19 5.03
N PHE A 196 -14.19 -7.82 5.76
CA PHE A 196 -15.38 -7.22 5.17
C PHE A 196 -15.10 -5.85 4.56
N ALA A 197 -14.31 -5.00 5.22
CA ALA A 197 -13.91 -3.68 4.71
C ALA A 197 -13.11 -3.80 3.40
N LEU A 198 -12.20 -4.78 3.30
CA LEU A 198 -11.46 -5.08 2.06
C LEU A 198 -12.39 -5.50 0.92
N LEU A 199 -13.36 -6.37 1.20
CA LEU A 199 -14.34 -6.82 0.22
C LEU A 199 -15.26 -5.67 -0.23
N ALA A 200 -15.76 -4.88 0.71
CA ALA A 200 -16.58 -3.71 0.42
C ALA A 200 -15.82 -2.69 -0.43
N PHE A 201 -14.54 -2.46 -0.13
CA PHE A 201 -13.67 -1.58 -0.91
C PHE A 201 -13.45 -2.09 -2.34
N GLY A 202 -13.18 -3.39 -2.50
CA GLY A 202 -13.07 -4.01 -3.82
C GLY A 202 -14.34 -3.92 -4.65
N LEU A 203 -15.48 -4.18 -4.01
CA LEU A 203 -16.79 -4.10 -4.65
C LEU A 203 -17.11 -2.67 -5.10
N LEU A 204 -16.79 -1.68 -4.25
CA LEU A 204 -16.97 -0.27 -4.57
C LEU A 204 -16.13 0.15 -5.80
N LEU A 205 -14.88 -0.30 -5.89
CA LEU A 205 -14.03 -0.07 -7.06
C LEU A 205 -14.59 -0.75 -8.32
N MET A 206 -15.16 -1.95 -8.18
CA MET A 206 -15.76 -2.70 -9.30
C MET A 206 -17.02 -2.03 -9.87
N ILE A 207 -17.84 -1.39 -9.02
CA ILE A 207 -19.02 -0.62 -9.46
C ILE A 207 -18.60 0.60 -10.31
N ARG A 208 -17.43 1.18 -10.02
CA ARG A 208 -16.93 2.37 -10.71
C ARG A 208 -16.11 2.06 -11.97
N ASN A 209 -15.34 0.96 -11.96
CA ASN A 209 -14.41 0.60 -13.03
C ASN A 209 -14.51 -0.88 -13.41
N LEU A 210 -14.89 -1.18 -14.66
CA LEU A 210 -14.98 -2.55 -15.21
C LEU A 210 -13.66 -3.33 -15.13
N HIS A 211 -12.51 -2.66 -15.21
CA HIS A 211 -11.19 -3.29 -15.13
C HIS A 211 -10.79 -3.73 -13.70
N ALA A 212 -11.47 -3.22 -12.67
CA ALA A 212 -11.19 -3.58 -11.28
C ALA A 212 -11.59 -5.03 -10.93
N VAL A 213 -12.33 -5.72 -11.81
CA VAL A 213 -12.66 -7.16 -11.68
C VAL A 213 -11.41 -8.03 -11.56
N LEU A 214 -10.30 -7.63 -12.19
CA LEU A 214 -9.04 -8.37 -12.14
C LEU A 214 -8.40 -8.39 -10.74
N LEU A 215 -8.78 -7.47 -9.84
CA LEU A 215 -8.27 -7.40 -8.46
C LEU A 215 -9.04 -8.30 -7.49
N LEU A 216 -10.19 -8.82 -7.89
CA LEU A 216 -11.07 -9.67 -7.08
C LEU A 216 -10.34 -10.90 -6.50
N PRO A 217 -9.56 -11.69 -7.28
CA PRO A 217 -8.81 -12.81 -6.71
C PRO A 217 -7.75 -12.35 -5.69
N VAL A 218 -7.09 -11.22 -5.90
CA VAL A 218 -6.09 -10.68 -4.97
C VAL A 218 -6.74 -10.25 -3.65
N LEU A 219 -7.90 -9.60 -3.72
CA LEU A 219 -8.65 -9.16 -2.55
C LEU A 219 -9.23 -10.33 -1.75
N LEU A 220 -9.72 -11.38 -2.42
CA LEU A 220 -10.17 -12.61 -1.76
C LEU A 220 -9.03 -13.33 -1.05
N VAL A 221 -7.87 -13.45 -1.70
CA VAL A 221 -6.66 -14.02 -1.09
C VAL A 221 -6.20 -13.17 0.09
N GLY A 222 -6.19 -11.84 -0.05
CA GLY A 222 -5.86 -10.91 1.02
C GLY A 222 -6.82 -11.04 2.22
N ALA A 223 -8.13 -11.05 1.98
CA ALA A 223 -9.15 -11.23 3.02
C ALA A 223 -9.00 -12.59 3.72
N GLY A 224 -8.74 -13.66 2.96
CA GLY A 224 -8.46 -14.99 3.50
C GLY A 224 -7.21 -15.02 4.39
N LEU A 225 -6.11 -14.41 3.94
CA LEU A 225 -4.87 -14.30 4.71
C LEU A 225 -5.06 -13.50 6.00
N VAL A 226 -5.83 -12.41 5.97
CA VAL A 226 -6.16 -11.60 7.15
C VAL A 226 -6.96 -12.40 8.16
N MET A 227 -8.01 -13.11 7.72
CA MET A 227 -8.83 -13.93 8.61
C MET A 227 -8.06 -15.13 9.17
N TRP A 228 -7.13 -15.69 8.39
CA TRP A 228 -6.28 -16.82 8.81
C TRP A 228 -5.16 -16.42 9.78
N ALA A 229 -4.60 -15.22 9.63
CA ALA A 229 -3.54 -14.69 10.50
C ALA A 229 -4.07 -14.24 11.87
N GLY A 230 -5.32 -13.73 11.93
CA GLY A 230 -5.92 -13.16 13.15
C GLY A 230 -5.83 -14.06 14.39
N PRO A 231 -6.31 -15.31 14.36
CA PRO A 231 -6.27 -16.22 15.50
C PRO A 231 -4.85 -16.63 15.92
N ARG A 232 -3.91 -16.71 14.96
CA ARG A 232 -2.54 -17.19 15.20
C ARG A 232 -1.58 -16.13 15.73
N THR A 233 -1.95 -14.84 15.66
CA THR A 233 -1.17 -13.74 16.26
C THR A 233 -0.96 -13.86 17.78
N LYS A 234 -1.81 -14.63 18.48
CA LYS A 234 -1.65 -14.91 19.92
C LYS A 234 -0.54 -15.92 20.22
N ALA A 235 -0.26 -16.84 19.30
CA ALA A 235 0.74 -17.89 19.48
C ALA A 235 2.14 -17.40 19.07
N ASP A 236 2.24 -16.61 18.00
CA ASP A 236 3.52 -16.16 17.45
C ASP A 236 3.58 -14.63 17.29
N GLY A 237 4.46 -13.98 18.07
CA GLY A 237 4.74 -12.54 17.94
C GLY A 237 5.34 -12.15 16.58
N ARG A 238 5.81 -13.12 15.79
CA ARG A 238 6.31 -12.95 14.41
C ARG A 238 5.18 -12.60 13.43
N MET A 239 4.01 -13.22 13.57
CA MET A 239 2.86 -12.98 12.70
C MET A 239 2.26 -11.58 12.85
N LEU A 240 2.48 -10.95 14.01
CA LEU A 240 2.01 -9.60 14.29
C LEU A 240 2.64 -8.58 13.31
N TRP A 241 3.93 -8.71 13.03
CA TRP A 241 4.66 -7.82 12.12
C TRP A 241 4.30 -8.04 10.64
N ILE A 242 3.87 -9.24 10.28
CA ILE A 242 3.37 -9.56 8.93
C ILE A 242 1.96 -8.99 8.73
N ALA A 243 1.15 -8.92 9.79
CA ALA A 243 -0.21 -8.39 9.74
C ALA A 243 -0.28 -6.85 9.75
N VAL A 244 0.80 -6.15 10.14
CA VAL A 244 0.85 -4.68 10.24
C VAL A 244 0.60 -3.96 8.91
N PRO A 245 1.28 -4.28 7.78
CA PRO A 245 1.02 -3.58 6.52
C PRO A 245 -0.38 -3.83 5.96
N VAL A 246 -0.94 -5.01 6.23
CA VAL A 246 -2.30 -5.35 5.77
C VAL A 246 -3.35 -4.59 6.56
N SER A 247 -3.20 -4.52 7.88
CA SER A 247 -4.05 -3.68 8.71
C SER A 247 -3.89 -2.19 8.41
N ALA A 248 -2.66 -1.74 8.11
CA ALA A 248 -2.40 -0.36 7.66
C ALA A 248 -3.12 -0.04 6.34
N PHE A 249 -3.16 -0.98 5.39
CA PHE A 249 -3.93 -0.83 4.16
C PHE A 249 -5.42 -0.70 4.45
N VAL A 250 -6.00 -1.57 5.29
CA VAL A 250 -7.43 -1.48 5.66
C VAL A 250 -7.76 -0.15 6.32
N VAL A 251 -6.92 0.31 7.24
CA VAL A 251 -7.10 1.61 7.90
C VAL A 251 -7.00 2.75 6.88
N GLY A 252 -6.01 2.73 5.98
CA GLY A 252 -5.87 3.70 4.90
C GLY A 252 -7.09 3.74 3.97
N SER A 253 -7.60 2.58 3.56
CA SER A 253 -8.82 2.46 2.75
C SER A 253 -10.06 2.97 3.49
N ALA A 254 -10.18 2.68 4.79
CA ALA A 254 -11.31 3.12 5.60
C ALA A 254 -11.31 4.65 5.78
N PHE A 255 -10.17 5.25 6.09
CA PHE A 255 -10.04 6.71 6.21
C PHE A 255 -10.22 7.42 4.86
N GLY A 256 -9.67 6.86 3.77
CA GLY A 256 -9.86 7.41 2.43
C GLY A 256 -11.31 7.29 1.95
N GLY A 257 -11.95 6.15 2.22
CA GLY A 257 -13.37 5.92 1.92
C GLY A 257 -14.30 6.81 2.74
N LEU A 258 -13.97 7.06 4.02
CA LEU A 258 -14.72 7.99 4.87
C LEU A 258 -14.53 9.44 4.40
N GLY A 259 -13.32 9.82 4.00
CA GLY A 259 -13.05 11.11 3.36
C GLY A 259 -13.83 11.30 2.06
N ALA A 260 -13.89 10.27 1.21
CA ALA A 260 -14.71 10.27 0.00
C ALA A 260 -16.21 10.33 0.31
N ALA A 261 -16.68 9.65 1.37
CA ALA A 261 -18.07 9.71 1.81
C ALA A 261 -18.44 11.09 2.38
N VAL A 262 -17.55 11.73 3.14
CA VAL A 262 -17.74 13.10 3.64
C VAL A 262 -17.72 14.10 2.49
N ASN A 263 -16.82 13.95 1.51
CA ASN A 263 -16.87 14.75 0.29
C ASN A 263 -18.17 14.52 -0.49
N LEU A 264 -18.63 13.28 -0.66
CA LEU A 264 -19.90 12.97 -1.32
C LEU A 264 -21.10 13.59 -0.59
N VAL A 265 -21.08 13.60 0.75
CA VAL A 265 -22.12 14.25 1.56
C VAL A 265 -22.00 15.77 1.46
N ARG A 266 -20.79 16.33 1.49
CA ARG A 266 -20.52 17.77 1.35
C ARG A 266 -20.95 18.27 -0.04
N ASP A 267 -20.58 17.55 -1.09
CA ASP A 267 -20.95 17.84 -2.47
C ASP A 267 -22.47 17.69 -2.67
N ARG A 268 -23.14 16.74 -2.00
CA ARG A 268 -24.62 16.67 -1.94
C ARG A 268 -25.26 17.83 -1.18
N THR A 269 -24.58 18.40 -0.19
CA THR A 269 -25.12 19.47 0.66
C THR A 269 -24.90 20.85 0.03
N TYR A 270 -23.82 21.02 -0.76
CA TYR A 270 -23.53 22.24 -1.50
C TYR A 270 -24.04 22.22 -2.96
N SER A 271 -24.26 21.03 -3.54
CA SER A 271 -24.82 20.86 -4.89
C SER A 271 -26.21 20.23 -4.82
N SER A 272 -27.17 20.98 -4.26
CA SER A 272 -28.59 20.71 -4.48
C SER A 272 -29.01 21.15 -5.89
N ASN A 273 -28.45 20.52 -6.93
CA ASN A 273 -29.02 20.52 -8.30
C ASN A 273 -28.35 19.55 -9.31
N SER A 274 -27.89 18.38 -8.87
CA SER A 274 -27.49 17.32 -9.82
C SER A 274 -28.20 16.01 -9.48
N ALA A 275 -29.29 15.75 -10.21
CA ALA A 275 -29.96 14.45 -10.26
C ALA A 275 -28.98 13.36 -10.74
N PRO A 276 -29.16 12.09 -10.32
CA PRO A 276 -28.25 11.01 -10.69
C PRO A 276 -28.55 10.57 -12.13
N MET A 277 -27.70 10.97 -13.08
CA MET A 277 -27.88 10.67 -14.50
C MET A 277 -27.05 9.44 -14.90
N TYR A 278 -27.73 8.47 -15.51
CA TYR A 278 -27.14 7.49 -16.42
C TYR A 278 -26.15 8.19 -17.35
N ALA A 279 -24.94 7.66 -17.46
CA ALA A 279 -23.88 8.04 -18.40
C ALA A 279 -24.34 8.96 -19.55
N SER A 280 -24.31 10.27 -19.31
CA SER A 280 -24.20 11.27 -20.35
C SER A 280 -22.73 11.61 -20.37
N SER A 281 -22.07 11.42 -21.52
CA SER A 281 -20.77 12.02 -21.77
C SER A 281 -20.90 13.52 -21.51
N THR A 282 -20.49 13.98 -20.32
CA THR A 282 -20.30 15.41 -20.07
C THR A 282 -19.18 15.79 -21.01
N TYR A 283 -19.51 16.51 -22.07
CA TYR A 283 -18.51 17.13 -22.93
C TYR A 283 -17.93 18.27 -22.09
N GLU A 284 -16.86 17.95 -21.37
CA GLU A 284 -16.09 18.92 -20.60
C GLU A 284 -15.02 19.54 -21.51
N ASP A 285 -14.73 20.83 -21.30
CA ASP A 285 -13.61 21.50 -21.94
C ASP A 285 -12.28 21.10 -21.27
N VAL A 286 -11.17 21.67 -21.75
CA VAL A 286 -9.83 21.46 -21.19
C VAL A 286 -9.73 21.87 -19.70
N HIS A 287 -10.67 22.66 -19.21
CA HIS A 287 -10.72 23.19 -17.85
C HIS A 287 -11.73 22.46 -16.95
N GLY A 288 -12.42 21.43 -17.44
CA GLY A 288 -13.44 20.69 -16.69
C GLY A 288 -14.79 21.40 -16.60
N ASN A 289 -15.04 22.38 -17.47
CA ASN A 289 -16.28 23.16 -17.55
C ASN A 289 -17.21 22.58 -18.63
N GLU A 290 -18.50 22.91 -18.57
CA GLU A 290 -19.44 22.50 -19.61
C GLU A 290 -19.06 23.08 -20.99
N ALA A 291 -18.86 22.20 -21.98
CA ALA A 291 -18.51 22.58 -23.34
C ALA A 291 -19.70 22.41 -24.30
N LEU A 292 -19.99 23.45 -25.09
CA LEU A 292 -20.96 23.37 -26.17
C LEU A 292 -20.26 22.94 -27.46
N ARG A 293 -20.77 21.91 -28.14
CA ARG A 293 -20.17 21.36 -29.36
C ARG A 293 -21.14 21.35 -30.53
N TYR A 294 -20.62 21.61 -31.72
CA TYR A 294 -21.31 21.38 -32.99
C TYR A 294 -20.53 20.35 -33.81
N GLY A 295 -21.02 19.10 -33.83
CA GLY A 295 -20.28 17.98 -34.37
C GLY A 295 -18.98 17.74 -33.60
N THR A 296 -17.84 17.77 -34.29
CA THR A 296 -16.52 17.61 -33.69
C THR A 296 -15.91 18.91 -33.16
N HIS A 297 -16.50 20.07 -33.45
CA HIS A 297 -15.96 21.38 -33.07
C HIS A 297 -16.56 21.86 -31.75
N GLU A 298 -15.70 22.32 -30.86
CA GLU A 298 -16.10 23.04 -29.65
C GLU A 298 -16.41 24.50 -29.99
N LEU A 299 -17.51 25.01 -29.48
CA LEU A 299 -17.95 26.38 -29.70
C LEU A 299 -17.49 27.24 -28.53
N SER A 300 -16.69 28.25 -28.81
CA SER A 300 -16.26 29.27 -27.83
C SER A 300 -17.11 30.54 -27.87
N ASN A 301 -17.88 30.74 -28.95
CA ASN A 301 -18.71 31.91 -29.16
C ASN A 301 -19.91 31.58 -30.07
N LEU A 302 -21.01 32.32 -29.90
CA LEU A 302 -22.25 32.19 -30.66
C LEU A 302 -22.70 33.56 -31.14
N TYR A 303 -23.03 33.67 -32.43
CA TYR A 303 -23.58 34.88 -33.04
C TYR A 303 -25.03 34.62 -33.41
N VAL A 304 -25.93 35.38 -32.80
CA VAL A 304 -27.37 35.27 -33.03
C VAL A 304 -27.82 36.42 -33.91
N PHE A 305 -28.64 36.14 -34.91
CA PHE A 305 -29.18 37.14 -35.82
C PHE A 305 -30.71 37.14 -35.76
N ASP A 306 -31.31 38.30 -35.95
CA ASP A 306 -32.75 38.42 -36.10
C ASP A 306 -33.23 37.95 -37.48
N ALA A 307 -34.55 37.95 -37.69
CA ALA A 307 -35.17 37.55 -38.96
C ALA A 307 -34.77 38.45 -40.16
N ASN A 308 -34.26 39.65 -39.90
CA ASN A 308 -33.80 40.60 -40.92
C ASN A 308 -32.29 40.47 -41.19
N GLY A 309 -31.58 39.57 -40.49
CA GLY A 309 -30.13 39.41 -40.59
C GLY A 309 -29.33 40.43 -39.78
N LYS A 310 -29.96 41.19 -38.88
CA LYS A 310 -29.26 42.06 -37.94
C LYS A 310 -28.72 41.23 -36.77
N PRO A 311 -27.43 41.35 -36.40
CA PRO A 311 -26.90 40.66 -35.24
C PRO A 311 -27.58 41.18 -33.96
N LEU A 312 -27.94 40.26 -33.08
CA LEU A 312 -28.43 40.57 -31.75
C LEU A 312 -27.24 40.64 -30.80
N GLU A 313 -27.10 41.77 -30.12
CA GLU A 313 -26.14 41.99 -29.06
C GLU A 313 -26.84 41.81 -27.71
N ASP A 314 -26.07 41.48 -26.68
CA ASP A 314 -26.56 41.30 -25.30
C ASP A 314 -27.64 40.23 -25.11
N VAL A 315 -27.45 39.07 -25.73
CA VAL A 315 -28.35 37.93 -25.59
C VAL A 315 -27.88 36.94 -24.54
N TYR A 316 -28.82 36.43 -23.76
CA TYR A 316 -28.60 35.35 -22.79
C TYR A 316 -29.27 34.08 -23.30
N LEU A 317 -28.48 33.02 -23.49
CA LEU A 317 -28.99 31.76 -24.03
C LEU A 317 -29.28 30.76 -22.91
N TYR A 318 -30.39 30.04 -23.07
CA TYR A 318 -30.87 29.01 -22.16
C TYR A 318 -31.31 27.79 -22.96
N ASP A 319 -31.23 26.60 -22.33
CA ASP A 319 -31.74 25.36 -22.91
C ASP A 319 -33.27 25.23 -22.77
N ASP A 320 -33.81 24.12 -23.27
CA ASP A 320 -35.23 23.77 -23.21
C ASP A 320 -35.78 23.61 -21.76
N ARG A 321 -34.88 23.48 -20.78
CA ARG A 321 -35.21 23.35 -19.36
C ARG A 321 -34.98 24.66 -18.59
N GLY A 322 -34.62 25.75 -19.28
CA GLY A 322 -34.33 27.04 -18.65
C GLY A 322 -32.98 27.09 -17.93
N ARG A 323 -32.05 26.16 -18.22
CA ARG A 323 -30.67 26.23 -17.71
C ARG A 323 -29.84 27.14 -18.60
N PRO A 324 -29.03 28.05 -18.03
CA PRO A 324 -28.19 28.95 -18.83
C PRO A 324 -27.14 28.14 -19.60
N LEU A 325 -26.95 28.45 -20.88
CA LEU A 325 -25.86 27.88 -21.68
C LEU A 325 -24.54 28.58 -21.32
N ALA A 326 -24.01 28.27 -20.13
CA ALA A 326 -22.81 28.87 -19.59
C ALA A 326 -21.56 28.11 -20.05
N ILE A 327 -20.78 28.71 -20.95
CA ILE A 327 -19.54 28.13 -21.47
C ILE A 327 -18.33 28.98 -21.09
N THR A 328 -17.14 28.39 -21.13
CA THR A 328 -15.88 29.07 -20.82
C THR A 328 -15.66 30.30 -21.68
N ARG A 329 -15.27 31.40 -21.03
CA ARG A 329 -14.96 32.68 -21.66
C ARG A 329 -13.45 32.88 -21.70
N TYR A 330 -12.97 33.23 -22.87
CA TYR A 330 -11.58 33.55 -23.13
C TYR A 330 -11.41 35.06 -23.33
N GLY A 331 -10.29 35.58 -22.85
CA GLY A 331 -9.84 36.95 -23.08
C GLY A 331 -8.33 36.99 -23.25
N CYS A 332 -7.81 38.18 -23.58
CA CYS A 332 -6.38 38.37 -23.78
C CYS A 332 -5.65 38.69 -22.48
N GLU A 333 -4.62 37.90 -22.18
CA GLU A 333 -3.72 38.16 -21.06
C GLU A 333 -2.66 39.19 -21.46
N LYS A 334 -2.55 40.29 -20.68
CA LYS A 334 -1.74 41.47 -21.04
C LYS A 334 -0.24 41.20 -21.02
N ASP A 335 0.23 40.29 -20.17
CA ASP A 335 1.66 40.07 -19.93
C ASP A 335 2.26 39.06 -20.93
N THR A 336 1.51 38.00 -21.24
CA THR A 336 1.93 36.90 -22.11
C THR A 336 1.54 37.13 -23.57
N GLY A 337 0.50 37.94 -23.82
CA GLY A 337 -0.05 38.12 -25.15
C GLY A 337 -0.72 36.84 -25.69
N THR A 338 -1.18 35.95 -24.81
CA THR A 338 -1.91 34.72 -25.15
C THR A 338 -3.35 34.81 -24.68
N SER A 339 -4.23 33.91 -25.13
CA SER A 339 -5.55 33.79 -24.53
C SER A 339 -5.49 33.14 -23.16
N GLN A 340 -6.41 33.54 -22.30
CA GLN A 340 -6.60 32.99 -20.97
C GLN A 340 -8.09 32.89 -20.67
N MET A 341 -8.46 31.88 -19.88
CA MET A 341 -9.80 31.78 -19.31
C MET A 341 -10.05 32.95 -18.34
N THR A 342 -11.07 33.75 -18.60
CA THR A 342 -11.49 34.86 -17.72
C THR A 342 -12.70 34.50 -16.86
N GLY A 343 -13.44 33.44 -17.20
CA GLY A 343 -14.61 33.00 -16.43
C GLY A 343 -15.58 32.13 -17.24
N GLN A 344 -16.84 32.08 -16.80
CA GLN A 344 -17.95 31.42 -17.49
C GLN A 344 -19.18 32.31 -17.41
N ASP A 345 -19.90 32.45 -18.51
CA ASP A 345 -21.17 33.17 -18.59
C ASP A 345 -22.03 32.61 -19.73
N ASN A 346 -23.29 33.03 -19.81
CA ASN A 346 -24.21 32.70 -20.91
C ASN A 346 -24.53 33.92 -21.78
N HIS A 347 -23.64 34.93 -21.78
CA HIS A 347 -23.82 36.20 -22.48
C HIS A 347 -23.09 36.18 -23.83
N PHE A 348 -23.83 36.54 -24.89
CA PHE A 348 -23.37 36.50 -26.27
C PHE A 348 -23.83 37.74 -27.05
N PRO A 349 -23.15 38.10 -28.15
CA PRO A 349 -21.89 37.56 -28.64
C PRO A 349 -20.69 38.07 -27.82
N ARG A 350 -19.64 37.26 -27.73
CA ARG A 350 -18.40 37.64 -27.05
C ARG A 350 -17.39 38.24 -28.03
N PRO A 351 -16.42 39.04 -27.57
CA PRO A 351 -15.30 39.45 -28.42
C PRO A 351 -14.57 38.21 -28.95
N LYS A 352 -14.25 38.21 -30.25
CA LYS A 352 -13.46 37.15 -30.85
C LYS A 352 -12.00 37.34 -30.44
N VAL A 353 -11.45 36.33 -29.79
CA VAL A 353 -10.02 36.31 -29.45
C VAL A 353 -9.22 35.89 -30.68
N VAL A 354 -8.34 36.76 -31.15
CA VAL A 354 -7.40 36.52 -32.24
C VAL A 354 -6.01 36.41 -31.65
N GLU A 355 -5.44 35.21 -31.74
CA GLU A 355 -4.09 34.91 -31.26
C GLU A 355 -3.09 34.81 -32.41
N GLY A 356 -1.83 35.11 -32.10
CA GLY A 356 -0.72 35.02 -33.04
C GLY A 356 0.61 35.40 -32.41
N VAL A 357 1.59 35.65 -33.26
CA VAL A 357 2.91 36.18 -32.87
C VAL A 357 3.17 37.52 -33.56
N GLN A 358 3.85 38.44 -32.90
CA GLN A 358 4.21 39.75 -33.44
C GLN A 358 5.74 39.93 -33.48
N ASP A 359 6.23 40.60 -34.52
CA ASP A 359 7.65 41.00 -34.66
C ASP A 359 7.90 42.42 -34.12
N ASP A 360 9.17 42.85 -34.10
CA ASP A 360 9.55 44.21 -33.62
C ASP A 360 8.98 45.36 -34.48
N HIS A 361 8.52 45.06 -35.69
CA HIS A 361 7.92 46.03 -36.61
C HIS A 361 6.39 46.06 -36.51
N GLY A 362 5.79 45.27 -35.61
CA GLY A 362 4.35 45.20 -35.40
C GLY A 362 3.61 44.28 -36.36
N ASN A 363 4.29 43.54 -37.23
CA ASN A 363 3.64 42.59 -38.14
C ASN A 363 3.19 41.35 -37.36
N VAL A 364 1.91 41.01 -37.51
CA VAL A 364 1.29 39.85 -36.87
C VAL A 364 1.43 38.63 -37.80
N ASN A 365 1.81 37.49 -37.24
CA ASN A 365 2.04 36.20 -37.90
C ASN A 365 3.07 36.26 -39.04
N GLY A 366 4.06 37.15 -38.93
CA GLY A 366 5.24 37.16 -39.81
C GLY A 366 6.23 36.04 -39.48
N TYR A 367 7.07 35.67 -40.44
CA TYR A 367 8.08 34.60 -40.27
C TYR A 367 9.05 34.84 -39.10
N ASN A 368 9.31 36.11 -38.77
CA ASN A 368 10.19 36.51 -37.66
C ASN A 368 9.42 36.91 -36.38
N GLY A 369 8.13 36.56 -36.27
CA GLY A 369 7.32 36.87 -35.09
C GLY A 369 7.74 36.05 -33.87
N TYR A 370 7.95 36.69 -32.73
CA TYR A 370 8.45 36.03 -31.52
C TYR A 370 7.75 36.46 -30.23
N ARG A 371 7.00 37.56 -30.22
CA ARG A 371 6.20 37.99 -29.05
C ARG A 371 4.78 37.47 -29.18
N GLY A 372 4.19 37.00 -28.09
CA GLY A 372 2.77 36.64 -28.06
C GLY A 372 1.91 37.84 -28.44
N TYR A 373 0.93 37.62 -29.29
CA TYR A 373 -0.03 38.63 -29.71
C TYR A 373 -1.45 38.09 -29.51
N CYS A 374 -2.24 38.84 -28.74
CA CYS A 374 -3.65 38.55 -28.52
C CYS A 374 -4.44 39.85 -28.68
N ARG A 375 -5.50 39.80 -29.50
CA ARG A 375 -6.46 40.90 -29.66
C ARG A 375 -7.89 40.38 -29.50
N GLU A 376 -8.71 41.13 -28.78
CA GLU A 376 -10.14 40.93 -28.72
C GLU A 376 -10.84 41.83 -29.76
N ASP A 377 -11.40 41.22 -30.80
CA ASP A 377 -12.18 41.92 -31.80
C ASP A 377 -13.66 41.89 -31.41
N ALA A 378 -14.22 43.06 -31.09
CA ALA A 378 -15.63 43.21 -30.77
C ALA A 378 -16.49 43.18 -32.05
N GLY A 379 -17.71 42.65 -31.92
CA GLY A 379 -18.70 42.61 -32.99
C GLY A 379 -18.70 41.31 -33.79
N VAL A 380 -19.47 41.29 -34.87
CA VAL A 380 -19.71 40.09 -35.68
C VAL A 380 -18.81 40.12 -36.93
N PRO A 381 -17.92 39.14 -37.13
CA PRO A 381 -16.91 39.20 -38.21
C PRO A 381 -17.47 38.84 -39.61
N PHE A 382 -18.77 38.60 -39.73
CA PHE A 382 -19.42 38.21 -40.98
C PHE A 382 -20.89 38.68 -41.03
N ALA A 383 -21.45 38.74 -42.22
CA ALA A 383 -22.89 38.92 -42.44
C ALA A 383 -23.56 37.56 -42.70
N ALA A 384 -24.68 37.29 -42.03
CA ALA A 384 -25.47 36.08 -42.25
C ALA A 384 -26.62 36.35 -43.23
N VAL A 385 -26.77 35.50 -44.26
CA VAL A 385 -27.93 35.54 -45.15
C VAL A 385 -29.03 34.68 -44.56
N ILE A 386 -30.06 35.31 -44.00
CA ILE A 386 -31.20 34.62 -43.40
C ILE A 386 -32.22 34.25 -44.48
N PRO A 387 -32.58 32.97 -44.65
CA PRO A 387 -33.61 32.56 -45.60
C PRO A 387 -34.95 33.19 -45.23
N LYS A 388 -35.56 33.96 -46.14
CA LYS A 388 -36.94 34.42 -45.96
C LYS A 388 -37.88 33.23 -46.13
N ALA A 389 -38.71 32.97 -45.13
CA ALA A 389 -39.77 31.97 -45.27
C ALA A 389 -40.67 32.36 -46.45
N SER A 390 -40.84 31.45 -47.42
CA SER A 390 -41.84 31.61 -48.48
C SER A 390 -43.21 31.74 -47.82
N ALA A 391 -43.94 32.82 -48.11
CA ALA A 391 -45.27 33.03 -47.55
C ALA A 391 -46.20 31.87 -47.94
N THR A 392 -46.47 30.96 -47.01
CA THR A 392 -47.47 29.91 -47.21
C THR A 392 -48.84 30.57 -47.28
N SER A 393 -49.48 30.51 -48.45
CA SER A 393 -50.85 30.96 -48.63
C SER A 393 -51.78 30.21 -47.67
N VAL A 394 -52.36 30.92 -46.71
CA VAL A 394 -53.39 30.38 -45.81
C VAL A 394 -54.65 30.12 -46.64
N PRO A 395 -55.17 28.87 -46.74
CA PRO A 395 -56.48 28.66 -47.35
C PRO A 395 -57.58 29.18 -46.41
N PRO A 396 -58.69 29.72 -46.95
CA PRO A 396 -59.72 30.35 -46.15
C PRO A 396 -60.40 29.36 -45.20
N PRO A 397 -60.82 29.81 -44.01
CA PRO A 397 -61.52 28.96 -43.04
C PRO A 397 -62.85 28.45 -43.62
N ARG A 398 -63.16 27.18 -43.35
CA ARG A 398 -64.41 26.51 -43.74
C ARG A 398 -65.53 26.77 -42.74
#